data_AF-A0A972P0P9-F1
#
_entry.id   AF-A0A972P0P9-F1
#
_cell.length_a   1.000
_cell.length_b   1.000
_cell.length_c   1.000
_cell.angle_alpha   90.00
_cell.angle_beta   90.00
_cell.angle_gamma   90.00
#
_symmetry.space_group_name_H-M   'P 1'
#
loop_
_entity.id
_entity.type
_entity.pdbx_description
1 polymer ?
#
loop_
_entity_poly.entity_id
_entity_poly.type
_entity_poly.pdbx_seq_one_letter_code
_entity_poly.pdbx_strand_id
1 'polypeptide(L)'
;MNAPRTALHGQDTTITGSLYVAFELGDKSWKLSLGDGVRAPSRCTVAAGDTAAVFTAIAKAKARCHLAADAPVCSCYEAGRDGFWLHR
;
A
#
# COMPACT_ATOMS: atom_id res chain seq x y z
N MET A 1 7.72 4.41 34.70
CA MET A 1 6.62 4.93 33.86
C MET A 1 6.55 4.06 32.62
N ASN A 2 5.44 3.34 32.46
CA ASN A 2 5.27 2.29 31.45
C ASN A 2 4.91 2.90 30.10
N ALA A 3 5.72 2.66 29.07
CA ALA A 3 5.34 2.85 27.68
C ALA A 3 4.67 1.57 27.16
N PRO A 4 3.54 1.64 26.43
CA PRO A 4 2.87 0.43 25.97
C PRO A 4 3.70 -0.23 24.87
N ARG A 5 4.12 -1.47 25.14
CA ARG A 5 4.50 -2.47 24.13
C ARG A 5 3.26 -2.76 23.29
N THR A 6 3.13 -2.14 22.12
CA THR A 6 2.17 -2.62 21.12
C THR A 6 2.83 -3.76 20.34
N ALA A 7 2.45 -4.96 20.78
CA ALA A 7 2.64 -6.29 20.22
C ALA A 7 3.41 -6.42 18.89
N LEU A 8 4.65 -6.92 19.00
CA LEU A 8 5.17 -7.91 18.05
C LEU A 8 4.28 -9.15 18.16
N HIS A 9 3.31 -9.31 17.26
CA HIS A 9 2.73 -10.64 17.02
C HIS A 9 3.58 -11.30 15.94
N GLY A 10 4.47 -12.19 16.39
CA GLY A 10 5.27 -13.02 15.50
C GLY A 10 4.37 -13.88 14.64
N GLN A 11 4.67 -13.94 13.35
CA GLN A 11 4.27 -15.03 12.49
C GLN A 11 5.56 -15.52 11.84
N ASP A 12 6.03 -16.67 12.31
CA ASP A 12 7.07 -17.46 11.69
C ASP A 12 6.52 -17.95 10.35
N THR A 13 6.60 -17.07 9.36
CA THR A 13 6.18 -17.31 7.99
C THR A 13 7.46 -17.11 7.22
N THR A 14 7.80 -18.09 6.37
CA THR A 14 8.72 -17.91 5.25
C THR A 14 8.66 -16.45 4.80
N ILE A 15 9.78 -15.73 4.67
CA ILE A 15 9.79 -14.31 4.29
C ILE A 15 9.14 -14.18 2.90
N THR A 16 7.81 -14.15 2.87
CA THR A 16 6.98 -13.94 1.71
C THR A 16 6.92 -12.44 1.63
N GLY A 17 7.62 -11.87 0.64
CA GLY A 17 7.73 -10.42 0.52
C GLY A 17 6.35 -9.75 0.54
N SER A 18 6.27 -8.60 1.21
CA SER A 18 5.05 -7.79 1.29
C SER A 18 5.13 -6.63 0.30
N LEU A 19 3.98 -6.20 -0.22
CA LEU A 19 3.89 -4.96 -0.99
C LEU A 19 3.42 -3.83 -0.07
N TYR A 20 4.17 -2.73 -0.05
CA TYR A 20 3.77 -1.49 0.61
C TYR A 20 3.18 -0.51 -0.40
N VAL A 21 2.07 0.12 -0.04
CA VAL A 21 1.37 1.09 -0.88
C VAL A 21 1.12 2.37 -0.08
N ALA A 22 1.61 3.51 -0.57
CA ALA A 22 1.27 4.81 -0.02
C ALA A 22 0.28 5.52 -0.95
N PHE A 23 -0.79 6.06 -0.36
CA PHE A 23 -1.82 6.83 -1.05
C PHE A 23 -1.69 8.32 -0.71
N GLU A 24 -1.66 9.15 -1.75
CA GLU A 24 -1.97 10.58 -1.67
C GLU A 24 -3.37 10.77 -2.26
N LEU A 25 -4.35 11.03 -1.39
CA LEU A 25 -5.76 11.12 -1.79
C LEU A 25 -6.15 12.57 -2.12
N GLY A 26 -6.39 12.85 -3.39
CA GLY A 26 -7.04 14.09 -3.85
C GLY A 26 -8.48 13.85 -4.32
N ASP A 27 -9.24 14.95 -4.45
CA ASP A 27 -10.64 14.95 -4.88
C ASP A 27 -10.87 14.32 -6.26
N LYS A 28 -9.97 14.60 -7.22
CA LYS A 28 -10.10 14.14 -8.62
C LYS A 28 -9.20 12.98 -8.97
N SER A 29 -8.11 12.82 -8.23
CA SER A 29 -7.07 11.84 -8.53
C SER A 29 -6.36 11.39 -7.27
N TRP A 30 -5.96 10.12 -7.24
CA TRP A 30 -5.11 9.56 -6.20
C TRP A 30 -3.74 9.25 -6.78
N LYS A 31 -2.67 9.59 -6.05
CA LYS A 31 -1.31 9.16 -6.38
C LYS A 31 -0.94 7.97 -5.52
N LEU A 32 -0.35 6.97 -6.14
CA LEU A 32 0.08 5.73 -5.50
C LEU A 32 1.58 5.61 -5.60
N SER A 33 2.23 5.25 -4.50
CA SER A 33 3.62 4.76 -4.49
C SER A 33 3.63 3.32 -4.01
N LEU A 34 4.15 2.39 -4.82
CA LEU A 34 4.12 0.95 -4.55
C LEU A 34 5.53 0.35 -4.56
N GLY A 35 5.90 -0.39 -3.52
CA GLY A 35 7.23 -1.01 -3.43
C GLY A 35 7.32 -2.14 -2.40
N ASP A 36 8.42 -2.88 -2.45
CA ASP A 36 8.76 -4.01 -1.56
C ASP A 36 9.75 -3.60 -0.45
N GLY A 37 10.16 -2.33 -0.41
CA GLY A 37 11.20 -1.82 0.51
C GLY A 37 12.63 -2.14 0.07
N VAL A 38 12.84 -2.82 -1.06
CA VAL A 38 14.16 -3.19 -1.60
C VAL A 38 14.50 -2.33 -2.82
N ARG A 39 13.54 -2.14 -3.72
CA ARG A 39 13.70 -1.40 -4.97
C ARG A 39 13.01 -0.03 -4.90
N ALA A 40 13.40 0.88 -5.79
CA ALA A 40 12.68 2.14 -5.94
C ALA A 40 11.18 1.88 -6.19
N PRO A 41 10.26 2.60 -5.51
CA PRO A 41 8.84 2.40 -5.66
C PRO A 41 8.37 2.87 -7.03
N SER A 42 7.43 2.14 -7.61
CA SER A 42 6.69 2.59 -8.81
C SER A 42 5.65 3.61 -8.38
N ARG A 43 5.47 4.66 -9.19
CA ARG A 43 4.43 5.67 -8.97
C ARG A 43 3.43 5.69 -10.11
N CYS A 44 2.16 5.83 -9.78
CA CYS A 44 1.10 6.06 -10.75
C CYS A 44 0.02 6.96 -10.17
N THR A 45 -0.77 7.56 -11.06
CA THR A 45 -1.94 8.35 -10.71
C THR A 45 -3.17 7.67 -11.28
N VAL A 46 -4.22 7.57 -10.50
CA VAL A 46 -5.53 7.03 -10.90
C VAL A 46 -6.60 8.08 -10.64
N ALA A 47 -7.75 7.96 -11.31
CA ALA A 47 -8.90 8.79 -10.97
C ALA A 47 -9.36 8.50 -9.53
N ALA A 48 -9.83 9.52 -8.82
CA ALA A 48 -10.39 9.32 -7.49
C ALA A 48 -11.59 8.36 -7.57
N GLY A 49 -11.65 7.39 -6.66
CA GLY A 49 -12.68 6.36 -6.64
C GLY A 49 -12.46 5.18 -7.58
N ASP A 50 -11.45 5.23 -8.47
CA ASP A 50 -11.17 4.13 -9.41
C ASP A 50 -10.40 3.00 -8.73
N THR A 51 -11.14 2.19 -7.98
CA THR A 51 -10.60 1.03 -7.26
C THR A 51 -10.06 -0.04 -8.21
N ALA A 52 -10.63 -0.18 -9.41
CA ALA A 52 -10.15 -1.14 -10.41
C ALA A 52 -8.74 -0.78 -10.92
N ALA A 53 -8.48 0.51 -11.16
CA ALA A 53 -7.15 0.98 -11.50
C ALA A 53 -6.14 0.80 -10.35
N VAL A 54 -6.58 0.99 -9.09
CA VAL A 54 -5.75 0.70 -7.90
C VAL A 54 -5.36 -0.78 -7.86
N PHE A 55 -6.31 -1.71 -7.99
CA PHE A 55 -6.02 -3.15 -8.02
C PHE A 55 -5.09 -3.54 -9.16
N THR A 56 -5.29 -2.95 -10.34
CA THR A 56 -4.40 -3.15 -11.49
C THR A 56 -2.98 -2.66 -11.19
N ALA A 57 -2.83 -1.51 -10.53
CA ALA A 57 -1.52 -1.01 -10.12
C ALA A 57 -0.83 -1.93 -9.10
N ILE A 58 -1.58 -2.45 -8.12
CA ILE A 58 -1.10 -3.42 -7.13
C ILE A 58 -0.60 -4.70 -7.81
N ALA A 59 -1.37 -5.27 -8.73
CA ALA A 59 -0.99 -6.50 -9.45
C ALA A 59 0.31 -6.30 -10.25
N LYS A 60 0.43 -5.16 -10.96
CA LYS A 60 1.66 -4.80 -11.68
C LYS A 60 2.86 -4.63 -10.75
N ALA A 61 2.65 -4.02 -9.57
CA ALA A 61 3.71 -3.84 -8.60
C ALA A 61 4.15 -5.17 -7.96
N LYS A 62 3.23 -6.08 -7.64
CA LYS A 62 3.53 -7.45 -7.18
C LYS A 62 4.40 -8.19 -8.20
N ALA A 63 4.02 -8.16 -9.48
CA ALA A 63 4.80 -8.79 -10.55
C ALA A 63 6.21 -8.18 -10.66
N ARG A 64 6.33 -6.86 -10.62
CA ARG A 64 7.62 -6.13 -10.65
C ARG A 64 8.53 -6.48 -9.47
N CYS A 65 7.95 -6.67 -8.29
CA CYS A 65 8.67 -7.01 -7.07
C CYS A 65 8.92 -8.52 -6.91
N HIS A 66 8.48 -9.35 -7.86
CA HIS A 66 8.51 -10.82 -7.80
C HIS A 66 7.78 -11.38 -6.57
N LEU A 67 6.68 -10.74 -6.20
CA LEU A 67 5.81 -11.17 -5.11
C LEU A 67 4.73 -12.12 -5.65
N ALA A 68 4.30 -13.06 -4.80
CA ALA A 68 3.17 -13.91 -5.10
C ALA A 68 1.89 -13.09 -5.31
N ALA A 69 0.94 -13.62 -6.09
CA ALA A 69 -0.31 -12.92 -6.38
C ALA A 69 -1.12 -12.64 -5.10
N ASP A 70 -1.04 -13.54 -4.12
CA ASP A 70 -1.66 -13.47 -2.79
C ASP A 70 -0.77 -12.80 -1.73
N ALA A 71 0.40 -12.30 -2.11
CA ALA A 71 1.30 -11.61 -1.17
C ALA A 71 0.57 -10.48 -0.42
N PRO A 72 0.82 -10.31 0.88
CA PRO A 72 0.16 -9.30 1.68
C PRO A 72 0.45 -7.90 1.15
N VAL A 73 -0.57 -7.04 1.22
CA VAL A 73 -0.49 -5.63 0.82
C VAL A 73 -0.72 -4.76 2.05
N CYS A 74 0.29 -4.03 2.46
CA CYS A 74 0.24 -3.06 3.54
C CYS A 74 0.03 -1.67 2.94
N SER A 75 -1.04 -0.97 3.32
CA SER A 75 -1.33 0.37 2.82
C SER A 75 -1.20 1.44 3.90
N CYS A 76 -0.61 2.57 3.52
CA CYS A 76 -0.54 3.79 4.30
C CYS A 76 -1.31 4.88 3.56
N TYR A 77 -2.07 5.67 4.31
CA TYR A 77 -2.84 6.79 3.77
C TYR A 77 -2.26 8.07 4.35
N GLU A 78 -1.79 8.96 3.50
CA GLU A 78 -1.62 10.35 3.91
C GLU A 78 -2.99 11.00 3.80
N ALA A 79 -3.49 11.58 4.90
CA ALA A 79 -4.68 12.40 4.83
C ALA A 79 -4.38 13.54 3.85
N GLY A 80 -4.98 13.49 2.66
CA GLY A 80 -4.95 14.64 1.74
C GLY A 80 -5.51 15.87 2.46
N ARG A 81 -5.23 17.06 1.92
CA ARG A 81 -5.64 18.34 2.53
C ARG A 81 -7.12 18.42 2.89
N ASP A 82 -7.94 17.57 2.27
CA ASP A 82 -9.40 17.50 2.39
C ASP A 82 -9.92 16.31 3.24
N GLY A 83 -9.05 15.49 3.83
CA GLY A 83 -9.47 14.49 4.84
C GLY A 83 -10.25 13.28 4.32
N PHE A 84 -10.05 12.88 3.06
CA PHE A 84 -10.73 11.72 2.49
C PHE A 84 -10.27 10.39 3.12
N TRP A 85 -11.23 9.53 3.45
CA TRP A 85 -11.02 8.15 3.86
C TRP A 85 -11.76 7.23 2.91
N LEU A 86 -11.10 6.17 2.44
CA LEU A 86 -11.80 5.06 1.81
C LEU A 86 -12.72 4.44 2.87
N HIS A 87 -14.03 4.55 2.68
CA HIS A 87 -14.97 3.76 3.46
C HIS A 87 -14.66 2.28 3.21
N ARG A 88 -14.29 1.61 4.30
CA ARG A 88 -13.92 0.20 4.42
C ARG A 88 -15.14 -0.70 4.34
#